data_AF-A0A959SZF6-F1
#
_entry.id   AF-A0A959SZF6-F1
#
_cell.length_a   1.000
_cell.length_b   1.000
_cell.length_c   1.000
_cell.angle_alpha   90.00
_cell.angle_beta   90.00
_cell.angle_gamma   90.00
#
_symmetry.space_group_name_H-M   'P 1'
#
loop_
_entity.id
_entity.type
_entity.pdbx_description
1 polymer ?
#
loop_
_entity_poly.entity_id
_entity_poly.type
_entity_poly.pdbx_seq_one_letter_code
_entity_poly.pdbx_strand_id
1 'polypeptide(L)'
;MKIIVFCFLIMFILSSCQSNNIINKEMFDSIEYGMSKDEVKNILGEPADVRAAVGIDSNYFSYREKGVFSTRYSIIEFDKSERVRSKYFENPE
;
A
#
# COMPACT_ATOMS: atom_id res chain seq x y z
N MET A 1 -5.27 -27.09 -37.21
CA MET A 1 -4.19 -26.09 -37.12
C MET A 1 -4.84 -24.71 -37.13
N LYS A 2 -4.45 -23.83 -36.17
CA LYS A 2 -4.98 -22.45 -35.90
C LYS A 2 -6.31 -22.46 -35.11
N ILE A 3 -6.51 -21.84 -33.95
CA ILE A 3 -5.79 -20.81 -33.17
C ILE A 3 -6.05 -21.12 -31.67
N ILE A 4 -4.99 -21.42 -30.92
CA ILE A 4 -4.89 -21.10 -29.50
C ILE A 4 -4.69 -19.58 -29.44
N VAL A 5 -5.20 -18.93 -28.39
CA VAL A 5 -5.11 -17.49 -28.04
C VAL A 5 -6.48 -16.84 -28.15
N PHE A 6 -7.15 -16.70 -27.00
CA PHE A 6 -7.63 -15.42 -26.50
C PHE A 6 -8.15 -15.59 -25.05
N CYS A 7 -7.32 -16.13 -24.16
CA CYS A 7 -7.63 -16.34 -22.73
C CYS A 7 -7.47 -15.08 -21.85
N PHE A 8 -7.17 -13.89 -22.37
CA PHE A 8 -6.72 -12.77 -21.51
C PHE A 8 -7.21 -11.38 -21.95
N LEU A 9 -8.35 -11.27 -22.63
CA LEU A 9 -8.86 -9.96 -23.11
C LEU A 9 -10.17 -9.52 -22.44
N ILE A 10 -10.27 -9.64 -21.11
CA ILE A 10 -11.15 -8.76 -20.32
C ILE A 10 -10.40 -8.32 -19.05
N MET A 11 -9.18 -7.85 -19.26
CA MET A 11 -8.45 -6.99 -18.32
C MET A 11 -8.60 -5.59 -18.92
N PHE A 12 -9.49 -4.76 -18.36
CA PHE A 12 -9.63 -3.31 -18.54
C PHE A 12 -11.08 -2.92 -18.23
N ILE A 13 -11.49 -3.01 -16.97
CA ILE A 13 -12.63 -2.23 -16.50
C ILE A 13 -12.18 -1.46 -15.26
N LEU A 14 -11.97 -0.17 -15.52
CA LEU A 14 -12.11 0.95 -14.59
C LEU A 14 -11.07 1.03 -13.48
N SER A 15 -9.93 1.57 -13.91
CA SER A 15 -9.16 2.53 -13.12
C SER A 15 -10.08 3.63 -12.59
N SER A 16 -10.52 3.49 -11.35
CA SER A 16 -10.87 4.63 -10.49
C SER A 16 -9.76 4.75 -9.45
N CYS A 17 -8.61 5.25 -9.88
CA CYS A 17 -7.53 5.67 -8.99
C CYS A 17 -7.96 7.00 -8.34
N GLN A 18 -8.80 6.91 -7.31
CA GLN A 18 -9.07 8.00 -6.40
C GLN A 18 -9.04 7.42 -5.00
N SER A 19 -7.97 7.73 -4.28
CA SER A 19 -7.85 7.38 -2.86
C SER A 19 -7.25 8.58 -2.15
N ASN A 20 -8.13 9.47 -1.69
CA ASN A 20 -7.84 10.33 -0.54
C ASN A 20 -8.07 9.49 0.72
N ASN A 21 -7.45 8.31 0.83
CA ASN A 21 -7.70 7.41 1.95
C ASN A 21 -7.04 7.97 3.20
N ILE A 22 -7.87 8.58 4.03
CA ILE A 22 -7.59 8.79 5.44
C ILE A 22 -7.50 7.39 6.05
N ILE A 23 -6.30 6.97 6.43
CA ILE A 23 -6.11 5.70 7.11
C ILE A 23 -6.52 5.87 8.56
N ASN A 24 -7.51 5.10 8.99
CA ASN A 24 -7.83 4.99 10.40
C ASN A 24 -7.00 3.85 11.04
N LYS A 25 -6.90 3.91 12.37
CA LYS A 25 -6.10 2.96 13.16
C LYS A 25 -6.59 1.52 13.01
N GLU A 26 -7.90 1.30 12.90
CA GLU A 26 -8.49 -0.04 12.80
C GLU A 26 -8.06 -0.76 11.51
N MET A 27 -8.11 -0.06 10.37
CA MET A 27 -7.62 -0.58 9.09
C MET A 27 -6.12 -0.89 9.17
N PHE A 28 -5.34 0.01 9.79
CA PHE A 28 -3.90 -0.22 9.94
C PHE A 28 -3.56 -1.38 10.88
N ASP A 29 -4.34 -1.56 11.94
CA ASP A 29 -4.18 -2.66 12.89
C ASP A 29 -4.43 -4.02 12.21
N SER A 30 -5.33 -4.08 11.21
CA SER A 30 -5.62 -5.28 10.42
C SER A 30 -4.47 -5.77 9.52
N ILE A 31 -3.44 -4.95 9.31
CA ILE A 31 -2.25 -5.38 8.56
C ILE A 31 -1.43 -6.37 9.37
N GLU A 32 -1.21 -7.57 8.84
CA GLU A 32 -0.43 -8.62 9.49
C GLU A 32 0.98 -8.75 8.90
N TYR A 33 1.91 -9.26 9.72
CA TYR A 33 3.23 -9.64 9.25
C TYR A 33 3.12 -10.73 8.17
N GLY A 34 3.93 -10.60 7.12
CA GLY A 34 3.90 -11.54 6.01
C GLY A 34 2.92 -11.20 4.89
N MET A 35 1.99 -10.24 5.06
CA MET A 35 1.11 -9.79 3.98
C MET A 35 1.93 -9.22 2.82
N SER A 36 1.47 -9.46 1.59
CA SER A 36 2.04 -8.88 0.38
C SER A 36 1.64 -7.42 0.20
N LYS A 37 2.36 -6.71 -0.68
CA LYS A 37 2.03 -5.35 -1.09
C LYS A 37 0.59 -5.20 -1.60
N ASP A 38 0.10 -6.15 -2.38
CA ASP A 38 -1.25 -6.08 -2.95
C ASP A 38 -2.33 -6.29 -1.89
N GLU A 39 -2.10 -7.21 -0.94
CA GLU A 39 -2.99 -7.38 0.22
C GLU A 39 -3.06 -6.10 1.07
N VAL A 40 -1.90 -5.46 1.31
CA VAL A 40 -1.84 -4.18 2.02
C VAL A 40 -2.60 -3.07 1.27
N LYS A 41 -2.44 -2.98 -0.05
CA LYS A 41 -3.16 -2.01 -0.90
C LYS A 41 -4.66 -2.26 -0.93
N ASN A 42 -5.10 -3.52 -0.92
CA ASN A 42 -6.51 -3.85 -0.87
C ASN A 42 -7.18 -3.39 0.43
N ILE A 43 -6.41 -3.29 1.52
CA ILE A 43 -6.90 -2.85 2.83
C ILE A 43 -6.79 -1.33 2.97
N LEU A 44 -5.63 -0.75 2.68
CA LEU A 44 -5.33 0.66 2.98
C LEU A 44 -5.50 1.59 1.76
N GLY A 45 -5.64 1.03 0.57
CA GLY A 45 -5.58 1.74 -0.70
C GLY A 45 -4.16 2.00 -1.18
N GLU A 46 -4.04 2.88 -2.16
CA GLU A 46 -2.74 3.25 -2.72
C GLU A 46 -1.96 4.15 -1.74
N PRO A 47 -0.66 3.86 -1.50
CA PRO A 47 0.18 4.69 -0.64
C PRO A 47 0.45 6.06 -1.27
N ALA A 48 0.65 7.06 -0.41
CA ALA A 48 1.00 8.42 -0.81
C ALA A 48 2.43 8.47 -1.38
N ASP A 49 3.33 7.65 -0.84
CA ASP A 49 4.69 7.53 -1.28
C ASP A 49 5.09 6.04 -1.26
N VAL A 50 5.61 5.56 -2.39
CA VAL A 50 6.37 4.31 -2.49
C VAL A 50 7.81 4.72 -2.69
N ARG A 51 8.65 4.55 -1.67
CA ARG A 51 10.07 4.88 -1.78
C ARG A 51 10.89 3.66 -1.39
N ALA A 52 11.92 3.37 -2.17
CA ALA A 52 13.16 2.87 -1.60
C ALA A 52 13.82 4.09 -0.97
N ALA A 53 14.00 4.16 0.35
CA ALA A 53 14.67 5.33 0.91
C ALA A 53 16.06 5.45 0.25
N VAL A 54 16.41 6.61 -0.29
CA VAL A 54 17.67 6.78 -1.03
C VAL A 54 18.83 6.44 -0.09
N GLY A 55 19.54 5.35 -0.37
CA GLY A 55 20.65 4.83 0.45
C GLY A 55 20.29 3.73 1.47
N ILE A 56 19.03 3.31 1.53
CA ILE A 56 18.57 2.17 2.33
C ILE A 56 17.76 1.28 1.39
N ASP A 57 18.06 -0.01 1.30
CA ASP A 57 17.22 -1.01 0.63
C ASP A 57 15.87 -1.22 1.38
N SER A 58 15.24 -0.15 1.88
CA SER A 58 13.98 -0.21 2.59
C SER A 58 12.85 -0.10 1.58
N ASN A 59 12.26 -1.25 1.28
CA ASN A 59 11.03 -1.36 0.52
C ASN A 59 9.88 -0.96 1.46
N TYR A 60 9.26 0.22 1.32
CA TYR A 60 8.17 0.62 2.22
C TYR A 60 7.02 1.34 1.50
N PHE A 61 5.84 1.26 2.11
CA PHE A 61 4.67 2.09 1.81
C PHE A 61 4.52 3.15 2.88
N SER A 62 4.31 4.39 2.45
CA SER A 62 3.92 5.48 3.33
C SER A 62 2.57 6.04 2.95
N TYR A 63 1.75 6.22 3.96
CA TYR A 63 0.43 6.81 3.86
C TYR A 63 0.43 8.12 4.60
N ARG A 64 -0.13 9.13 3.95
CA ARG A 64 -0.13 10.50 4.43
C ARG A 64 -1.54 10.90 4.82
N GLU A 65 -1.75 11.17 6.10
CA GLU A 65 -2.96 11.83 6.56
C GLU A 65 -2.69 13.34 6.68
N LYS A 66 -3.37 14.15 5.87
CA LYS A 66 -3.30 15.62 5.99
C LYS A 66 -4.34 16.07 7.01
N GLY A 67 -3.89 16.38 8.23
CA GLY A 67 -4.66 17.16 9.19
C GLY A 67 -4.63 18.66 8.84
N VAL A 68 -5.52 19.42 9.47
CA VAL A 68 -5.61 20.88 9.31
C VAL A 68 -4.35 21.59 9.81
N PHE A 69 -3.68 21.02 10.84
CA PHE A 69 -2.52 21.62 11.51
C PHE A 69 -1.26 20.74 11.50
N SER A 70 -1.35 19.49 11.05
CA SER A 70 -0.20 18.58 10.97
C SER A 70 -0.38 17.57 9.83
N THR A 71 0.75 17.07 9.31
CA THR A 71 0.76 15.93 8.39
C THR A 71 1.28 14.73 9.17
N ARG A 72 0.51 13.65 9.19
CA ARG A 72 0.88 12.40 9.86
C ARG A 72 1.28 11.34 8.83
N TYR A 73 2.18 10.46 9.24
CA TYR A 73 2.65 9.37 8.40
C TYR A 73 2.41 8.02 9.06
N SER A 74 1.83 7.10 8.30
CA SER A 74 1.86 5.67 8.62
C SER A 74 2.82 4.99 7.65
N ILE A 75 3.65 4.09 8.17
CA ILE A 75 4.71 3.43 7.40
C ILE A 75 4.57 1.92 7.54
N ILE A 76 4.68 1.20 6.43
CA ILE A 76 4.75 -0.26 6.38
C ILE A 76 6.01 -0.63 5.61
N GLU A 77 6.93 -1.34 6.26
CA GLU A 77 8.15 -1.82 5.63
C GLU A 77 7.99 -3.28 5.21
N PHE A 78 8.59 -3.61 4.08
CA PHE A 78 8.59 -4.92 3.46
C PHE A 78 10.01 -5.52 3.48
N ASP A 79 10.07 -6.84 3.58
CA ASP A 79 11.31 -7.58 3.39
C ASP A 79 11.69 -7.70 1.90
N LYS A 80 12.77 -8.44 1.62
CA LYS A 80 13.25 -8.70 0.26
C LYS A 80 12.30 -9.55 -0.58
N SER A 81 11.35 -10.24 0.06
CA SER A 81 10.28 -11.02 -0.58
C SER A 81 9.00 -10.21 -0.75
N GLU A 82 9.07 -8.89 -0.50
CA GLU A 82 7.94 -7.95 -0.60
C GLU A 82 6.79 -8.25 0.37
N ARG A 83 7.13 -8.78 1.56
CA ARG A 83 6.18 -9.10 2.63
C ARG A 83 6.36 -8.20 3.83
N VAL A 84 5.25 -7.84 4.49
CA VAL A 84 5.26 -6.95 5.67
C VAL A 84 6.21 -7.48 6.74
N ARG A 85 7.20 -6.67 7.08
CA ARG A 85 8.21 -6.94 8.10
C ARG A 85 8.04 -6.04 9.32
N SER A 86 7.62 -4.80 9.13
CA SER A 86 7.40 -3.83 10.20
C SER A 86 6.28 -2.86 9.83
N LYS A 87 5.63 -2.29 10.84
CA LYS A 87 4.59 -1.28 10.66
C LYS A 87 4.65 -0.23 11.78
N TYR A 88 4.43 1.03 11.42
CA TYR A 88 4.40 2.17 12.32
C TYR A 88 3.18 3.05 12.00
N PHE A 89 2.38 3.34 13.03
CA PHE A 89 1.23 4.23 12.94
C PHE A 89 1.45 5.42 13.87
N GLU A 90 1.54 6.62 13.31
CA GLU A 90 1.58 7.86 14.08
C GLU A 90 0.20 8.10 14.72
N ASN A 91 0.11 7.91 16.04
CA ASN A 91 -1.15 8.01 16.77
C ASN A 91 -1.57 9.49 16.91
N PRO A 92 -2.87 9.84 16.73
CA PRO A 92 -3.36 11.15 17.13
C PRO A 92 -3.22 11.29 18.65
N GLU A 93 -2.48 12.28 19.13
CA GLU A 93 -2.62 12.79 20.50
C GLU A 93 -4.00 13.43 20.71
#